data_AF-T0ZWG1-F1
#
_entry.id   AF-T0ZWG1-F1
#
_cell.length_a   1.000
_cell.length_b   1.000
_cell.length_c   1.000
_cell.angle_alpha   90.00
_cell.angle_beta   90.00
_cell.angle_gamma   90.00
#
_symmetry.space_group_name_H-M   'P 1'
#
loop_
_entity.id
_entity.type
_entity.pdbx_description
1 polymer ?
#
loop_
_entity_poly.entity_id
_entity_poly.type
_entity_poly.pdbx_seq_one_letter_code
_entity_poly.pdbx_strand_id
1 'polypeptide(L)'
;PLLGLVALERVLWPNKSGHRIDWVVVGGESGAGARPMQPEWARTLRDECAAARVPYYFKQCGEWAPAGDTANGERLVRIGKRKAGSLLDGVDHKAWPQQAHAATGLRWNDVMSEAVSTKEILP
;
A
#
# COMPACT_ATOMS: atom_id res chain seq x y z
N PRO A 1 6.75 -3.78 13.76
CA PRO A 1 5.29 -3.53 13.66
C PRO A 1 4.50 -4.85 13.79
N LEU A 2 3.29 -4.81 14.35
CA LEU A 2 2.51 -5.99 14.82
C LEU A 2 1.71 -6.72 13.75
N LEU A 3 1.77 -6.28 12.51
CA LEU A 3 1.17 -6.98 11.39
C LEU A 3 2.34 -7.31 10.48
N GLY A 4 2.60 -8.60 10.27
CA GLY A 4 3.55 -9.06 9.26
C GLY A 4 3.09 -8.65 7.86
N LEU A 5 3.67 -9.26 6.82
CA LEU A 5 3.29 -8.98 5.44
C LEU A 5 1.76 -9.13 5.28
N VAL A 6 1.10 -8.04 4.91
CA VAL A 6 -0.32 -8.06 4.55
C VAL A 6 -0.35 -8.44 3.10
N ALA A 7 -0.85 -9.63 2.82
CA ALA A 7 -0.94 -10.18 1.48
C ALA A 7 -2.36 -9.93 0.97
N LEU A 8 -2.53 -8.85 0.21
CA LEU A 8 -3.84 -8.38 -0.21
C LEU A 8 -4.54 -9.38 -1.15
N GLU A 9 -3.84 -10.34 -1.76
CA GLU A 9 -4.46 -11.36 -2.62
C GLU A 9 -5.53 -12.20 -1.90
N ARG A 10 -5.50 -12.25 -0.57
CA ARG A 10 -6.52 -12.95 0.25
C ARG A 10 -7.80 -12.13 0.47
N VAL A 11 -7.78 -10.84 0.16
CA VAL A 11 -8.89 -9.89 0.38
C VAL A 11 -9.32 -9.23 -0.93
N LEU A 12 -8.54 -9.38 -2.00
CA LEU A 12 -8.80 -8.84 -3.31
C LEU A 12 -9.42 -9.92 -4.22
N TRP A 13 -10.75 -9.90 -4.24
CA TRP A 13 -11.62 -10.32 -5.35
C TRP A 13 -11.98 -11.81 -5.54
N PRO A 14 -13.30 -12.12 -5.61
CA PRO A 14 -14.27 -11.83 -4.56
C PRO A 14 -14.05 -12.82 -3.40
N ASN A 15 -14.04 -12.33 -2.16
CA ASN A 15 -14.35 -13.24 -1.07
C ASN A 15 -15.80 -13.75 -1.26
N LYS A 16 -16.16 -14.90 -0.70
CA LYS A 16 -17.49 -15.52 -0.90
C LYS A 16 -18.69 -14.61 -0.52
N SER A 17 -18.42 -13.45 0.06
CA SER A 17 -19.38 -12.45 0.51
C SER A 17 -19.48 -11.22 -0.41
N GLY A 18 -18.61 -11.07 -1.43
CA GLY A 18 -18.66 -9.97 -2.40
C GLY A 18 -18.03 -8.64 -1.95
N HIS A 19 -17.22 -8.63 -0.89
CA HIS A 19 -16.58 -7.40 -0.39
C HIS A 19 -15.17 -7.23 -0.99
N ARG A 20 -14.86 -6.03 -1.49
CA ARG A 20 -13.54 -5.57 -1.95
C ARG A 20 -12.97 -4.55 -0.98
N ILE A 21 -11.65 -4.38 -0.96
CA ILE A 21 -11.01 -3.24 -0.30
C ILE A 21 -11.03 -2.04 -1.27
N ASP A 22 -11.59 -0.92 -0.83
CA ASP A 22 -11.71 0.28 -1.66
C ASP A 22 -10.58 1.31 -1.42
N TRP A 23 -9.87 1.19 -0.30
CA TRP A 23 -8.78 2.10 0.04
C TRP A 23 -7.82 1.49 1.05
N VAL A 24 -6.53 1.68 0.82
CA VAL A 24 -5.48 1.31 1.77
C VAL A 24 -4.75 2.56 2.24
N VAL A 25 -4.67 2.71 3.56
CA VAL A 25 -3.89 3.76 4.23
C VAL A 25 -2.83 3.09 5.09
N VAL A 26 -1.57 3.45 4.89
CA VAL A 26 -0.43 2.88 5.63
C VAL A 26 0.43 3.97 6.26
N GLY A 27 1.03 3.68 7.42
CA GLY A 27 2.02 4.56 8.02
C GLY A 27 2.58 4.01 9.33
N GLY A 28 3.72 4.57 9.73
CA GLY A 28 4.40 4.24 10.97
C GLY A 28 3.79 4.90 12.21
N GLU A 29 4.17 4.37 13.37
CA GLU A 29 3.70 4.81 14.69
C GLU A 29 4.27 6.20 15.05
N SER A 30 3.56 6.93 15.92
CA SER A 30 4.01 8.23 16.44
C SER A 30 3.99 8.24 17.98
N GLY A 31 4.81 9.10 18.60
CA GLY A 31 4.88 9.24 20.06
C GLY A 31 6.12 8.62 20.71
N ALA A 32 6.15 8.60 22.04
CA ALA A 32 7.32 8.21 22.84
C ALA A 32 7.75 6.75 22.65
N GLY A 33 6.78 5.86 22.40
CA GLY A 33 7.00 4.43 22.19
C GLY A 33 6.88 3.98 20.74
N ALA A 34 6.92 4.89 19.77
CA ALA A 34 6.77 4.55 18.36
C ALA A 34 7.83 3.52 17.95
N ARG A 35 7.41 2.43 17.32
CA ARG A 35 8.33 1.41 16.80
C ARG A 35 8.80 1.78 15.39
N PRO A 36 10.02 1.35 14.99
CA PRO A 36 10.46 1.51 13.62
C PRO A 36 9.54 0.73 12.65
N MET A 37 9.11 1.42 11.61
CA MET A 37 8.46 0.79 10.46
C MET A 37 9.53 0.26 9.51
N GLN A 38 9.35 -0.93 8.95
CA GLN A 38 10.19 -1.42 7.86
C GLN A 38 9.71 -0.78 6.55
N PRO A 39 10.55 0.00 5.83
CA PRO A 39 10.13 0.66 4.58
C PRO A 39 9.63 -0.33 3.52
N GLU A 40 10.22 -1.52 3.49
CA GLU A 40 9.86 -2.57 2.53
C GLU A 40 8.38 -2.95 2.61
N TRP A 41 7.79 -2.95 3.81
CA TRP A 41 6.37 -3.30 3.96
C TRP A 41 5.46 -2.27 3.30
N ALA A 42 5.84 -0.99 3.32
CA ALA A 42 5.08 0.05 2.64
C ALA A 42 5.20 -0.07 1.12
N ARG A 43 6.35 -0.53 0.60
CA ARG A 43 6.58 -0.78 -0.83
C ARG A 43 5.79 -1.98 -1.33
N THR A 44 5.89 -3.12 -0.64
CA THR A 44 5.12 -4.32 -0.99
C THR A 44 3.63 -4.01 -1.04
N LEU A 45 3.11 -3.31 -0.01
CA LEU A 45 1.70 -2.94 0.03
C LEU A 45 1.29 -1.97 -1.09
N ARG A 46 2.17 -1.04 -1.48
CA ARG A 46 1.96 -0.15 -2.64
C ARG A 46 1.83 -0.97 -3.92
N ASP A 47 2.73 -1.92 -4.13
CA ASP A 47 2.78 -2.72 -5.35
C ASP A 47 1.58 -3.67 -5.44
N GLU A 48 1.16 -4.25 -4.31
CA GLU A 48 -0.07 -5.04 -4.23
C GLU A 48 -1.31 -4.17 -4.51
N CYS A 49 -1.40 -2.96 -3.95
CA CYS A 49 -2.50 -2.03 -4.25
C CYS A 49 -2.54 -1.64 -5.73
N ALA A 50 -1.37 -1.46 -6.36
CA ALA A 50 -1.28 -1.15 -7.78
C ALA A 50 -1.80 -2.33 -8.64
N ALA A 51 -1.38 -3.56 -8.33
CA ALA A 51 -1.88 -4.77 -9.00
C ALA A 51 -3.39 -4.95 -8.83
N ALA A 52 -3.91 -4.58 -7.66
CA ALA A 52 -5.32 -4.66 -7.30
C ALA A 52 -6.20 -3.54 -7.84
N ARG A 53 -5.60 -2.48 -8.40
CA ARG A 53 -6.26 -1.21 -8.71
C ARG A 53 -6.96 -0.60 -7.49
N VAL A 54 -6.36 -0.72 -6.31
CA VAL A 54 -6.85 -0.13 -5.06
C VAL A 54 -6.06 1.16 -4.76
N PRO A 55 -6.75 2.28 -4.48
CA PRO A 55 -6.12 3.51 -3.98
C PRO A 55 -5.21 3.25 -2.79
N TYR A 56 -3.99 3.80 -2.86
CA TYR A 56 -2.98 3.67 -1.81
C TYR A 56 -2.58 5.06 -1.27
N TYR A 57 -2.61 5.20 0.05
CA TYR A 57 -2.19 6.40 0.75
C TYR A 57 -1.10 6.06 1.77
N PHE A 58 0.10 6.56 1.52
CA PHE A 58 1.20 6.54 2.47
C PHE A 58 1.12 7.78 3.37
N LYS A 59 0.83 7.59 4.64
CA LYS A 59 0.69 8.69 5.60
C LYS A 59 2.05 9.26 6.02
N GLN A 60 2.90 8.42 6.61
CA GLN A 60 4.19 8.81 7.18
C GLN A 60 5.04 7.59 7.58
N CYS A 61 6.37 7.76 7.70
CA CYS A 61 7.29 6.72 8.18
C CYS A 61 7.24 6.47 9.70
N GLY A 62 6.54 7.33 10.46
CA GLY A 62 6.54 7.32 11.91
C GLY A 62 7.62 8.26 12.47
N GLU A 63 8.39 7.82 13.47
CA GLU A 63 9.44 8.64 14.13
C GLU A 63 10.88 8.26 13.71
N TRP A 64 11.04 7.26 12.82
CA TRP A 64 12.32 6.59 12.52
C TRP A 64 12.73 6.73 11.06
N ALA A 65 14.03 6.80 10.80
CA ALA A 65 14.63 6.75 9.46
C ALA A 65 16.03 6.11 9.51
N PRO A 66 16.59 5.69 8.37
CA PRO A 66 17.98 5.22 8.30
C PRO A 66 18.94 6.28 8.83
N ALA A 67 19.92 5.87 9.64
CA ALA A 67 21.09 6.70 9.88
C ALA A 67 21.89 6.78 8.56
N GLY A 68 22.26 8.01 8.14
CA GLY A 68 22.79 8.30 6.79
C GLY A 68 23.88 7.37 6.24
N ASP A 69 24.03 7.39 4.91
CA ASP A 69 25.02 6.71 4.03
C ASP A 69 25.36 5.24 4.30
N THR A 70 24.65 4.56 5.20
CA THR A 70 24.75 3.11 5.29
C THR A 70 23.99 2.50 4.13
N ALA A 71 24.72 2.08 3.10
CA ALA A 71 24.22 1.42 1.89
C ALA A 71 23.29 0.21 2.17
N ASN A 72 23.25 -0.27 3.42
CA ASN A 72 22.45 -1.42 3.85
C ASN A 72 21.22 -1.03 4.71
N GLY A 73 21.05 0.22 5.14
CA GLY A 73 19.83 0.70 5.82
C GLY A 73 19.48 0.02 7.17
N GLU A 74 20.38 -0.77 7.74
CA GLU A 74 20.06 -1.66 8.87
C GLU A 74 19.87 -0.93 10.20
N ARG A 75 20.50 0.25 10.38
CA ARG A 75 20.39 1.02 11.62
C ARG A 75 19.37 2.15 11.48
N LEU A 76 18.18 1.94 12.05
CA LEU A 76 17.16 2.98 12.19
C LEU A 76 17.41 3.82 13.43
N VAL A 77 17.33 5.13 13.28
CA VAL A 77 17.45 6.10 14.39
C VAL A 77 16.16 6.91 14.53
N ARG A 78 15.80 7.23 15.77
CA ARG A 78 14.63 8.06 16.06
C ARG A 78 14.98 9.52 15.79
N ILE A 79 14.41 10.09 14.73
CA ILE A 79 14.69 11.46 14.29
C ILE A 79 13.51 12.40 14.50
N GLY A 80 12.35 11.85 14.91
CA GLY A 80 11.13 12.61 15.11
C GLY A 80 10.25 12.65 13.87
N LYS A 81 8.93 12.56 14.04
CA LYS A 81 7.93 12.52 12.97
C LYS A 81 8.14 13.58 11.88
N ARG A 82 8.39 14.83 12.28
CA ARG A 82 8.57 15.94 11.33
C ARG A 82 9.77 15.71 10.41
N LYS A 83 10.86 15.12 10.90
CA LYS A 83 12.05 14.84 10.10
C LYS A 83 11.94 13.54 9.30
N ALA A 84 11.26 12.53 9.86
CA ALA A 84 11.01 11.26 9.16
C ALA A 84 10.10 11.42 7.92
N GLY A 85 9.18 12.39 7.97
CA GLY A 85 8.43 12.83 6.81
C GLY A 85 7.36 11.85 6.32
N SER A 86 6.81 12.17 5.14
CA SER A 86 5.69 11.47 4.51
C SER A 86 5.98 10.97 3.10
N LEU A 87 7.25 10.99 2.68
CA LEU A 87 7.66 10.49 1.38
C LEU A 87 8.12 9.04 1.52
N LEU A 88 7.70 8.20 0.59
CA LEU A 88 8.25 6.86 0.41
C LEU A 88 9.17 6.91 -0.80
N ASP A 89 10.46 6.63 -0.61
CA ASP A 89 11.48 6.71 -1.67
C ASP A 89 11.52 8.08 -2.40
N GLY A 90 11.26 9.17 -1.66
CA GLY A 90 11.21 10.52 -2.21
C GLY A 90 9.91 10.87 -2.94
N VAL A 91 8.94 9.94 -3.01
CA VAL A 91 7.67 10.12 -3.72
C VAL A 91 6.52 10.30 -2.72
N ASP A 92 5.60 11.19 -3.07
CA ASP A 92 4.36 11.38 -2.31
C ASP A 92 3.26 10.44 -2.85
N HIS A 93 2.81 9.50 -2.01
CA HIS A 93 1.78 8.53 -2.37
C HIS A 93 0.48 8.87 -1.65
N LYS A 94 -0.41 9.63 -2.31
CA LYS A 94 -1.62 10.21 -1.68
C LYS A 94 -2.89 9.93 -2.50
N ALA A 95 -3.01 8.73 -3.08
CA ALA A 95 -4.17 8.41 -3.89
C ALA A 95 -5.44 8.37 -3.01
N TRP A 96 -6.45 9.12 -3.43
CA TRP A 96 -7.75 9.19 -2.76
C TRP A 96 -8.78 8.27 -3.45
N PRO A 97 -9.74 7.70 -2.71
CA PRO A 97 -10.74 6.78 -3.27
C PRO A 97 -11.51 7.33 -4.46
N GLN A 98 -11.88 8.62 -4.41
CA GLN A 98 -12.64 9.28 -5.46
C GLN A 98 -11.89 9.35 -6.80
N GLN A 99 -10.56 9.30 -6.79
CA GLN A 99 -9.74 9.38 -8.00
C GLN A 99 -9.68 8.04 -8.76
N ALA A 100 -9.76 6.90 -8.06
CA ALA A 100 -9.76 5.59 -8.72
C ALA A 100 -11.12 5.21 -9.32
N HIS A 101 -12.22 5.66 -8.72
CA HIS A 101 -13.57 5.39 -9.26
C HIS A 101 -13.83 6.16 -10.56
N ALA A 102 -13.20 7.33 -10.73
CA ALA A 102 -13.25 8.11 -11.97
C ALA A 102 -12.45 7.46 -13.11
N ALA A 103 -11.38 6.72 -12.79
CA ALA A 103 -10.51 6.07 -13.77
C ALA A 103 -11.06 4.72 -14.27
N THR A 104 -11.94 4.06 -13.52
CA THR A 104 -12.42 2.75 -13.95
C THR A 104 -13.47 2.86 -15.05
N GLY A 105 -14.43 3.79 -15.03
CA GLY A 105 -15.49 3.93 -16.06
C GLY A 105 -16.37 2.69 -16.34
N LEU A 106 -15.93 1.53 -15.87
CA LEU A 106 -16.45 0.20 -16.08
C LEU A 106 -17.56 -0.04 -15.09
N ARG A 107 -18.74 -0.37 -15.60
CA ARG A 107 -19.80 -0.91 -14.78
C ARG A 107 -19.37 -2.30 -14.35
N TRP A 108 -19.87 -2.75 -13.20
CA TRP A 108 -19.58 -4.09 -12.65
C TRP A 108 -19.73 -5.23 -13.68
N ASN A 109 -20.70 -5.09 -14.60
CA ASN A 109 -20.94 -6.06 -15.66
C ASN A 109 -19.85 -6.08 -16.75
N ASP A 110 -19.15 -4.97 -16.97
CA ASP A 110 -18.10 -4.85 -17.99
C ASP A 110 -16.79 -5.55 -17.53
N VAL A 111 -16.49 -5.51 -16.23
CA VAL A 111 -15.35 -6.22 -15.63
C VAL A 111 -15.56 -7.74 -15.66
N MET A 112 -16.80 -8.19 -15.46
CA MET A 112 -17.14 -9.62 -15.50
C MET A 112 -17.12 -10.19 -16.92
N SER A 113 -17.45 -9.40 -17.95
CA SER A 113 -17.38 -9.87 -19.34
C SER A 113 -15.93 -10.05 -19.80
N GLU A 114 -15.01 -9.15 -19.42
CA GLU A 114 -13.58 -9.31 -19.69
C GLU A 114 -12.98 -10.51 -18.95
N ALA A 115 -13.26 -10.67 -17.65
CA ALA A 115 -12.69 -11.76 -16.85
C ALA A 115 -13.19 -13.16 -17.26
N VAL A 116 -14.40 -13.25 -17.84
CA VAL A 116 -14.92 -14.48 -18.46
C VAL A 116 -14.29 -14.70 -19.84
N SER A 117 -14.02 -13.63 -20.60
CA SER A 117 -13.40 -13.71 -21.93
C SER A 117 -11.92 -14.09 -21.92
N THR A 118 -11.16 -13.75 -20.87
CA THR A 118 -9.71 -14.06 -20.79
C THR A 118 -9.39 -15.48 -20.28
N LYS A 119 -10.39 -16.34 -20.10
CA LYS A 119 -10.20 -17.75 -19.70
C LYS A 119 -10.07 -18.73 -20.87
N GLU A 120 -10.11 -18.25 -22.12
CA GLU A 120 -9.61 -19.02 -23.26
C GLU A 120 -8.27 -18.42 -23.70
N ILE A 121 -7.31 -19.29 -24.03
CA ILE A 121 -5.93 -19.02 -24.45
C ILE A 121 -4.92 -18.95 -23.29
N LEU A 122 -4.68 -20.10 -22.66
CA LEU A 122 -3.33 -20.70 -22.57
C LEU A 122 -3.52 -22.23 -22.66
N PRO A 123 -2.65 -22.96 -23.39
CA PRO A 123 -2.82 -24.40 -23.66
C PRO A 123 -2.76 -25.28 -22.41
#